data_AF-A0A8A0R1R6-F1
#
_entry.id   AF-A0A8A0R1R6-F1
#
_cell.length_a   1.000
_cell.length_b   1.000
_cell.length_c   1.000
_cell.angle_alpha   90.00
_cell.angle_beta   90.00
_cell.angle_gamma   90.00
#
_symmetry.space_group_name_H-M   'P 1'
#
loop_
_entity.id
_entity.type
_entity.pdbx_description
1 polymer ?
#
loop_
_entity_poly.entity_id
_entity_poly.type
_entity_poly.pdbx_seq_one_letter_code
_entity_poly.pdbx_strand_id
1 'polypeptide(L)'
;TDRSREDSPELNPPPGIEDNRQCALCLTYGDDSANDAGRLLYIGQNEWTHVNCALWSAEVFEDDDGSLKNVHMAVIRGKQLNSKSAQGLAGLRNLGNTCFMNSILQCLSNTRELRDYCLQRLYMRDLHHGSNAHTALVE
;
A
#
# COMPACT_ATOMS: atom_id res chain seq x y z
N THR A 1 3.45 31.83 -30.04
CA THR A 1 4.22 31.31 -28.89
C THR A 1 3.33 31.48 -27.68
N ASP A 2 2.91 30.47 -26.93
CA ASP A 2 3.25 29.07 -26.86
C ASP A 2 2.23 28.39 -25.91
N ARG A 3 1.92 27.12 -26.17
CA ARG A 3 1.30 26.10 -25.29
C ARG A 3 -0.15 26.26 -24.82
N SER A 4 -1.02 25.72 -25.67
CA SER A 4 -2.10 24.77 -25.32
C SER A 4 -1.97 24.16 -23.92
N ARG A 5 -2.83 24.59 -23.00
CA ARG A 5 -3.28 23.78 -21.87
C ARG A 5 -4.14 22.67 -22.47
N GLU A 6 -3.57 21.47 -22.58
CA GLU A 6 -4.33 20.29 -22.97
C GLU A 6 -5.42 20.06 -21.92
N ASP A 7 -6.63 20.40 -22.31
CA ASP A 7 -7.90 20.06 -21.67
C ASP A 7 -7.97 18.53 -21.64
N SER A 8 -7.48 17.96 -20.52
CA SER A 8 -7.60 16.52 -20.28
C SER A 8 -9.09 16.22 -20.16
N PRO A 9 -9.64 15.24 -20.91
CA PRO A 9 -11.06 14.97 -20.86
C PRO A 9 -11.43 14.55 -19.44
N GLU A 10 -12.18 15.40 -18.73
CA GLU A 10 -12.83 15.03 -17.48
C GLU A 10 -13.80 13.90 -17.80
N LEU A 11 -13.34 12.66 -17.59
CA LEU A 11 -14.18 11.48 -17.72
C LEU A 11 -15.22 11.55 -16.60
N ASN A 12 -16.46 11.82 -17.00
CA ASN A 12 -17.58 11.78 -16.07
C ASN A 12 -17.61 10.41 -15.38
N PRO A 13 -17.90 10.39 -14.07
CA PRO A 13 -18.01 9.15 -13.30
C PRO A 13 -19.04 8.20 -13.94
N PRO A 14 -18.91 6.88 -13.73
CA PRO A 14 -19.95 5.93 -14.07
C PRO A 14 -21.29 6.29 -13.41
N PRO A 15 -22.44 6.06 -14.07
CA PRO A 15 -23.75 6.34 -13.49
C PRO A 15 -23.95 5.52 -12.20
N GLY A 16 -24.33 6.18 -11.09
CA GLY A 16 -24.58 5.55 -9.80
C GLY A 16 -23.44 5.69 -8.77
N ILE A 17 -22.35 6.38 -9.12
CA ILE A 17 -21.29 6.77 -8.18
C ILE A 17 -21.58 8.20 -7.69
N GLU A 18 -21.88 8.36 -6.39
CA GLU A 18 -22.05 9.69 -5.77
C GLU A 18 -20.71 10.41 -5.56
N ASP A 19 -19.62 9.65 -5.40
CA ASP A 19 -18.28 10.17 -5.14
C ASP A 19 -17.33 9.91 -6.30
N ASN A 20 -17.03 10.97 -7.04
CA ASN A 20 -16.22 10.91 -8.25
C ASN A 20 -14.71 10.88 -8.00
N ARG A 21 -14.30 10.94 -6.73
CA ARG A 21 -12.88 10.89 -6.37
C ARG A 21 -12.38 9.46 -6.57
N GLN A 22 -11.36 9.30 -7.40
CA GLN A 22 -10.73 8.01 -7.66
C GLN A 22 -9.31 7.99 -7.09
N CYS A 23 -8.95 6.93 -6.36
CA CYS A 23 -7.58 6.75 -5.90
C CYS A 23 -6.65 6.48 -7.07
N ALA A 24 -5.61 7.29 -7.22
CA ALA A 24 -4.62 7.16 -8.30
C ALA A 24 -3.76 5.88 -8.20
N LEU A 25 -3.77 5.18 -7.06
CA LEU A 25 -2.97 3.97 -6.83
C LEU A 25 -3.77 2.67 -7.01
N CYS A 26 -4.96 2.55 -6.40
CA CYS A 26 -5.80 1.34 -6.49
C CYS A 26 -6.96 1.46 -7.49
N LEU A 27 -7.20 2.65 -8.04
CA LEU A 27 -8.25 2.97 -9.02
C LEU A 27 -9.69 2.79 -8.51
N THR A 28 -9.88 2.60 -7.21
CA THR A 28 -11.21 2.52 -6.59
C THR A 28 -11.77 3.93 -6.35
N TYR A 29 -13.08 4.07 -6.50
CA TYR A 29 -13.80 5.32 -6.25
C TYR A 29 -14.26 5.41 -4.80
N GLY A 30 -14.26 6.62 -4.27
CA GLY A 30 -14.73 6.92 -2.92
C GLY A 30 -13.79 6.48 -1.79
N ASP A 31 -14.17 6.84 -0.57
CA ASP A 31 -13.47 6.41 0.63
C ASP A 31 -13.69 4.91 0.89
N ASP A 32 -12.70 4.27 1.50
CA ASP A 32 -12.76 2.86 1.92
C ASP A 32 -12.72 2.76 3.46
N SER A 33 -12.97 1.56 3.98
CA SER A 33 -12.88 1.25 5.40
C SER A 33 -11.45 1.49 5.91
N ALA A 34 -11.31 1.90 7.18
CA ALA A 34 -10.00 2.13 7.80
C ALA A 34 -9.12 0.87 7.88
N ASN A 35 -9.73 -0.31 7.81
CA ASN A 35 -9.02 -1.60 7.81
C ASN A 35 -8.56 -2.02 6.40
N ASP A 36 -9.09 -1.37 5.36
CA ASP A 36 -8.76 -1.63 3.96
C ASP A 36 -7.90 -0.48 3.41
N ALA A 37 -8.33 0.24 2.37
CA ALA A 37 -7.54 1.35 1.83
C ALA A 37 -7.63 2.65 2.67
N GLY A 38 -8.69 2.80 3.48
CA GLY A 38 -8.97 4.00 4.26
C GLY A 38 -9.53 5.16 3.42
N ARG A 39 -9.51 6.38 3.97
CA ARG A 39 -10.06 7.58 3.30
C ARG A 39 -9.14 8.11 2.19
N LEU A 40 -9.72 8.79 1.21
CA LEU A 40 -9.04 9.54 0.16
C LEU A 40 -8.46 10.84 0.71
N LEU A 41 -7.20 11.08 0.35
CA LEU A 41 -6.46 12.30 0.61
C LEU A 41 -6.27 13.06 -0.69
N TYR A 42 -6.44 14.38 -0.64
CA TYR A 42 -6.11 15.26 -1.75
C TYR A 42 -4.59 15.41 -1.85
N ILE A 43 -4.04 15.14 -3.03
CA ILE A 43 -2.59 15.16 -3.26
C ILE A 43 -2.15 16.23 -4.28
N GLY A 44 -3.09 17.05 -4.76
CA GLY A 44 -2.86 18.10 -5.75
C GLY A 44 -3.37 17.75 -7.16
N GLN A 45 -3.52 18.76 -8.02
CA GLN A 45 -3.93 18.60 -9.43
C GLN A 45 -5.24 17.80 -9.64
N ASN A 46 -6.20 17.97 -8.72
CA ASN A 46 -7.44 17.18 -8.70
C ASN A 46 -7.22 15.66 -8.56
N GLU A 47 -6.07 15.23 -8.06
CA GLU A 47 -5.75 13.83 -7.81
C GLU A 47 -5.99 13.47 -6.34
N TRP A 48 -6.39 12.21 -6.15
CA TRP A 48 -6.72 11.64 -4.85
C TRP A 48 -5.97 10.34 -4.64
N THR A 49 -5.65 10.02 -3.39
CA THR A 49 -5.04 8.74 -3.04
C THR A 49 -5.53 8.32 -1.67
N HIS A 50 -5.87 7.04 -1.52
CA HIS A 50 -6.22 6.49 -0.21
C HIS A 50 -5.03 6.54 0.74
N VAL A 51 -5.28 6.88 2.00
CA VAL A 51 -4.24 7.02 3.03
C VAL A 51 -3.36 5.77 3.16
N ASN A 52 -3.96 4.58 3.20
CA ASN A 52 -3.18 3.35 3.34
C ASN A 52 -2.46 3.00 2.03
N CYS A 53 -3.03 3.33 0.86
CA CYS A 53 -2.33 3.15 -0.41
C CYS A 53 -1.07 4.02 -0.49
N ALA A 54 -1.11 5.26 0.02
CA ALA A 54 0.07 6.10 0.12
C ALA A 54 1.07 5.53 1.15
N LEU A 55 0.62 5.22 2.37
CA LEU A 55 1.48 4.70 3.44
C LEU A 55 2.21 3.39 3.09
N TRP A 56 1.60 2.54 2.27
CA TRP A 56 2.21 1.27 1.86
C TRP A 56 3.09 1.37 0.61
N SER A 57 3.16 2.54 -0.03
CA SER A 57 4.11 2.77 -1.12
C SER A 57 5.54 2.92 -0.57
N ALA A 58 6.50 2.31 -1.26
CA ALA A 58 7.91 2.33 -0.87
C ALA A 58 8.56 3.72 -0.98
N GLU A 59 7.96 4.61 -1.76
CA GLU A 59 8.44 5.97 -1.98
C GLU A 59 8.01 6.92 -0.85
N VAL A 60 6.91 6.60 -0.17
CA VAL A 60 6.23 7.51 0.77
C VAL A 60 6.77 7.32 2.17
N PHE A 61 6.94 8.45 2.86
CA PHE A 61 7.29 8.48 4.28
C PHE A 61 6.50 9.58 4.98
N GLU A 62 6.29 9.39 6.28
CA GLU A 62 5.69 10.37 7.17
C GLU A 62 6.79 11.28 7.74
N ASP A 63 6.56 12.58 7.71
CA ASP A 63 7.43 13.59 8.34
C ASP A 63 7.02 13.79 9.80
N ASP A 64 7.84 14.49 10.60
CA ASP A 64 7.61 14.65 12.05
C ASP A 64 6.27 15.35 12.40
N ASP A 65 5.70 16.09 11.45
CA ASP A 65 4.40 16.76 11.55
C ASP A 65 3.21 15.87 11.14
N GLY A 66 3.45 14.60 10.79
CA GLY A 66 2.46 13.65 10.32
C GLY A 66 2.09 13.82 8.84
N SER A 67 2.78 14.70 8.10
CA SER A 67 2.51 14.89 6.67
C SER A 67 3.17 13.80 5.84
N LEU A 68 2.43 13.26 4.86
CA LEU A 68 2.98 12.30 3.90
C LEU A 68 3.80 13.04 2.84
N LYS A 69 5.07 12.68 2.73
CA LYS A 69 5.97 13.19 1.70
C LYS A 69 6.11 12.19 0.56
N ASN A 70 6.53 12.71 -0.59
CA ASN A 70 6.89 11.90 -1.77
C ASN A 70 5.74 11.09 -2.41
N VAL A 71 4.48 11.39 -2.07
CA VAL A 71 3.28 10.71 -2.62
C VAL A 71 3.21 10.82 -4.14
N HIS A 72 3.63 11.94 -4.72
CA HIS A 72 3.67 12.12 -6.18
C HIS A 72 4.58 11.08 -6.90
N MET A 73 5.69 10.65 -6.29
CA MET A 73 6.56 9.63 -6.87
C MET A 73 5.89 8.25 -6.88
N ALA A 74 5.13 7.94 -5.83
CA ALA A 74 4.31 6.74 -5.78
C ALA A 74 3.30 6.69 -6.94
N VAL A 75 2.63 7.82 -7.20
CA VAL A 75 1.65 7.95 -8.29
C VAL A 75 2.31 7.86 -9.67
N ILE A 76 3.43 8.56 -9.89
CA ILE A 76 4.18 8.50 -11.16
C ILE A 76 4.61 7.06 -11.46
N ARG A 77 5.15 6.36 -10.46
CA ARG A 77 5.53 4.95 -10.60
C ARG A 77 4.31 4.07 -10.86
N GLY A 78 3.22 4.25 -10.11
CA GLY A 78 1.97 3.52 -10.30
C GLY A 78 1.43 3.64 -11.73
N LYS A 79 1.40 4.86 -12.28
CA LYS A 79 0.98 5.14 -13.66
C LYS A 79 1.86 4.44 -14.70
N GLN A 80 3.19 4.46 -14.54
CA GLN A 80 4.12 3.77 -15.44
C GLN A 80 3.91 2.24 -15.46
N LEU A 81 3.55 1.67 -14.31
CA LEU A 81 3.28 0.23 -14.19
C LEU A 81 1.92 -0.14 -14.82
N ASN A 82 0.87 0.65 -14.56
CA ASN A 82 -0.46 0.42 -15.14
C ASN A 82 -0.48 0.60 -16.67
N SER A 83 0.40 1.42 -17.22
CA SER A 83 0.53 1.59 -18.69
C SER A 83 1.04 0.32 -19.40
N LYS A 84 1.63 -0.62 -18.66
CA LYS A 84 2.22 -1.87 -19.21
C LYS A 84 1.38 -3.12 -18.92
N SER A 85 0.33 -3.03 -18.11
CA SER A 85 -0.54 -4.16 -17.77
C SER A 85 -2.00 -3.75 -17.86
N ALA A 86 -2.74 -4.35 -18.79
CA ALA A 86 -4.19 -4.26 -18.87
C ALA A 86 -4.82 -4.73 -17.55
N GLN A 87 -5.87 -4.02 -17.14
CA GLN A 87 -6.68 -4.19 -15.93
C GLN A 87 -6.44 -5.45 -15.09
N GLY A 88 -6.01 -5.26 -13.85
CA GLY A 88 -6.14 -6.25 -12.79
C GLY A 88 -5.91 -5.61 -11.43
N LEU A 89 -6.69 -6.02 -10.43
CA LEU A 89 -6.53 -5.70 -9.00
C LEU A 89 -5.14 -6.14 -8.52
N ALA A 90 -4.10 -5.36 -8.83
CA ALA A 90 -2.75 -5.64 -8.42
C ALA A 90 -2.57 -5.09 -7.00
N GLY A 91 -2.84 -5.93 -6.00
CA GLY A 91 -2.24 -5.74 -4.68
C GLY A 91 -0.76 -5.39 -4.86
N LEU A 92 -0.29 -4.38 -4.13
CA LEU A 92 1.04 -3.77 -4.23
C LEU A 92 2.10 -4.78 -4.73
N ARG A 93 2.50 -4.66 -6.01
CA ARG A 93 3.50 -5.53 -6.62
C ARG A 93 4.84 -5.34 -5.89
N ASN A 94 5.21 -6.31 -5.07
CA ASN A 94 6.52 -6.41 -4.41
C ASN A 94 7.64 -6.44 -5.46
N LEU A 95 8.33 -5.32 -5.70
CA LEU A 95 9.48 -5.22 -6.59
C LEU A 95 10.57 -4.34 -5.98
N GLY A 96 11.56 -4.99 -5.35
CA GLY A 96 12.78 -4.37 -4.84
C GLY A 96 13.14 -4.80 -3.42
N ASN A 97 14.35 -4.46 -2.96
CA ASN A 97 14.92 -4.83 -1.65
C ASN A 97 14.17 -4.29 -0.41
N THR A 98 13.05 -3.58 -0.60
CA THR A 98 12.08 -3.17 0.43
C THR A 98 10.87 -4.11 0.53
N CYS A 99 10.83 -5.19 -0.27
CA CYS A 99 9.78 -6.21 -0.24
C CYS A 99 9.71 -6.99 1.07
N PHE A 100 10.71 -6.90 1.95
CA PHE A 100 10.76 -7.75 3.15
C PHE A 100 9.58 -7.48 4.08
N MET A 101 9.36 -6.23 4.50
CA MET A 101 8.25 -5.90 5.40
C MET A 101 6.90 -5.95 4.70
N ASN A 102 6.79 -5.49 3.45
CA ASN A 102 5.52 -5.52 2.73
C ASN A 102 5.07 -6.94 2.38
N SER A 103 5.99 -7.84 1.99
CA SER A 103 5.67 -9.26 1.82
C SER A 103 5.41 -9.97 3.15
N ILE A 104 6.16 -9.67 4.22
CA ILE A 104 5.88 -10.20 5.57
C ILE A 104 4.49 -9.76 6.05
N LEU A 105 4.15 -8.48 5.94
CA LEU A 105 2.85 -7.97 6.36
C LEU A 105 1.71 -8.52 5.49
N GLN A 106 1.90 -8.67 4.18
CA GLN A 106 0.94 -9.32 3.30
C GLN A 106 0.77 -10.82 3.64
N CYS A 107 1.86 -11.52 3.96
CA CYS A 107 1.82 -12.91 4.42
C CYS A 107 1.10 -13.05 5.76
N LEU A 108 1.42 -12.19 6.74
CA LEU A 108 0.73 -12.17 8.04
C LEU A 108 -0.76 -11.83 7.85
N SER A 109 -1.10 -10.81 7.07
CA SER A 109 -2.50 -10.43 6.83
C SER A 109 -3.33 -11.58 6.23
N ASN A 110 -2.74 -12.32 5.27
CA ASN A 110 -3.41 -13.43 4.59
C ASN A 110 -3.27 -14.80 5.28
N THR A 111 -2.41 -14.95 6.30
CA THR A 111 -2.23 -16.20 7.05
C THR A 111 -2.56 -15.98 8.52
N ARG A 112 -3.83 -16.20 8.88
CA ARG A 112 -4.40 -15.92 10.22
C ARG A 112 -3.61 -16.56 11.36
N GLU A 113 -3.21 -17.81 11.20
CA GLU A 113 -2.47 -18.56 12.23
C GLU A 113 -1.11 -17.93 12.52
N LEU A 114 -0.37 -17.56 11.46
CA LEU A 114 0.94 -16.91 11.59
C LEU A 114 0.82 -15.50 12.17
N ARG A 115 -0.19 -14.74 11.73
CA ARG A 115 -0.51 -13.42 12.31
C ARG A 115 -0.76 -13.50 13.79
N ASP A 116 -1.66 -14.40 14.21
CA ASP A 116 -2.08 -14.51 15.59
C ASP A 116 -0.90 -15.00 16.46
N TYR A 117 -0.06 -15.90 15.92
CA TYR A 117 1.20 -16.33 16.53
C TYR A 117 2.18 -15.17 16.78
N CYS A 118 2.37 -14.29 15.80
CA CYS A 118 3.23 -13.11 15.93
C CYS A 118 2.63 -12.06 16.89
N LEU A 119 1.34 -11.76 16.78
CA LEU A 119 0.64 -10.77 17.62
C LEU A 119 0.61 -11.19 19.09
N GLN A 120 0.45 -12.49 19.36
CA GLN A 120 0.45 -13.06 20.72
C GLN A 120 1.87 -13.29 21.26
N ARG A 121 2.92 -12.92 20.51
CA ARG A 121 4.34 -13.09 20.85
C ARG A 121 4.72 -14.54 21.18
N LEU A 122 4.02 -15.52 20.60
CA LEU A 122 4.25 -16.93 20.88
C LEU A 122 5.64 -17.39 20.43
N TYR A 123 6.18 -16.78 19.37
CA TYR A 123 7.55 -17.00 18.90
C TYR A 123 8.64 -16.79 19.95
N MET A 124 8.44 -15.86 20.90
CA MET A 124 9.40 -15.61 21.97
C MET A 124 9.50 -16.79 22.94
N ARG A 125 8.41 -17.54 23.10
CA ARG A 125 8.36 -18.75 23.94
C ARG A 125 9.15 -19.88 23.30
N ASP A 126 8.99 -20.05 21.99
CA ASP A 126 9.63 -21.12 21.23
C ASP A 126 11.14 -20.87 21.05
N LEU A 127 11.56 -19.61 20.92
CA LEU A 127 12.99 -19.24 20.91
C LEU A 127 13.67 -19.53 22.25
N HIS A 128 13.01 -19.24 23.37
CA HIS A 128 13.52 -19.60 24.69
C HIS A 128 13.50 -21.12 24.94
N HIS A 129 12.59 -21.87 24.33
CA HIS A 129 12.60 -23.35 24.38
C HIS A 129 13.69 -23.96 23.50
N GLY A 130 13.94 -23.42 22.30
CA GLY A 130 14.99 -23.87 21.39
C GLY A 130 16.40 -23.61 21.90
N SER A 131 16.57 -22.60 22.78
CA SER A 131 17.83 -22.31 23.47
C SER A 131 18.28 -23.47 24.39
N ASN A 132 17.35 -24.28 24.89
CA ASN A 132 17.66 -25.47 25.69
C ASN A 132 17.82 -26.75 24.85
N ALA A 133 17.49 -26.71 23.56
CA ALA A 133 17.62 -27.85 22.66
C ALA A 133 18.98 -27.92 21.96
N HIS A 134 19.74 -26.81 21.89
CA HIS A 134 21.06 -26.79 21.26
C HIS A 134 22.22 -27.20 22.20
N THR A 135 21.94 -27.53 23.47
CA THR A 135 22.92 -28.10 24.41
C THR A 135 22.89 -29.62 24.51
N ALA A 136 22.10 -30.32 23.67
CA ALA A 136 21.92 -31.78 23.78
C ALA A 136 22.38 -32.58 22.53
N LEU A 137 23.33 -32.06 21.73
CA LEU A 137 23.97 -32.80 20.62
C LEU A 137 25.49 -32.61 20.58
N VAL A 138 26.13 -32.64 21.75
CA VAL A 138 27.57 -32.93 21.87
C VAL A 138 27.76 -33.93 22.99
N GLU A 139 27.46 -35.19 22.70
CA GLU A 139 28.20 -36.37 23.17
C GLU A 139 28.31 -37.37 22.03
#